data_AF-A0A6P2AS44-F1
#
_entry.id   AF-A0A6P2AS44-F1
#
_cell.length_a   1.000
_cell.length_b   1.000
_cell.length_c   1.000
_cell.angle_alpha   90.00
_cell.angle_beta   90.00
_cell.angle_gamma   90.00
#
_symmetry.space_group_name_H-M   'P 1'
#
loop_
_entity.id
_entity.type
_entity.pdbx_description
1 polymer ?
#
loop_
_entity_poly.entity_id
_entity_poly.type
_entity_poly.pdbx_seq_one_letter_code
_entity_poly.pdbx_strand_id
1 'polypeptide(L)'
;MAASDEFRKYLKEGKVVEALTLALGEAIELEITTWVSSDDESGYGTMGQPAPGSRMRTRINLVDGDIDNEVGSQFIGSGPYTELRDFHLQQVQEGRDIIKQNLESLQQMFVLLARTVERLPKANRANAALPSQQPPAY
;
A
#
# COMPACT_ATOMS: atom_id res chain seq x y z
N MET A 1 3.89 18.17 -5.60
CA MET A 1 2.86 17.99 -4.57
C MET A 1 2.96 16.55 -4.10
N ALA A 2 2.80 16.27 -2.81
CA ALA A 2 2.83 14.88 -2.35
C ALA A 2 1.57 14.16 -2.86
N ALA A 3 1.67 12.87 -3.24
CA ALA A 3 0.52 12.08 -3.69
C ALA A 3 -0.63 12.08 -2.67
N SER A 4 -0.31 12.23 -1.38
CA SER A 4 -1.29 12.39 -0.31
C SER A 4 -2.12 13.68 -0.39
N ASP A 5 -1.55 14.79 -0.86
CA ASP A 5 -2.26 16.07 -1.06
C ASP A 5 -3.22 15.98 -2.24
N GLU A 6 -2.77 15.33 -3.31
CA GLU A 6 -3.55 15.13 -4.53
C GLU A 6 -4.68 14.11 -4.33
N PHE A 7 -4.44 13.06 -3.54
CA PHE A 7 -5.46 12.13 -3.05
C PHE A 7 -6.57 12.85 -2.29
N ARG A 8 -6.21 13.68 -1.30
CA ARG A 8 -7.18 14.46 -0.50
C ARG A 8 -7.97 15.44 -1.36
N LYS A 9 -7.35 15.99 -2.39
CA LYS A 9 -8.01 16.88 -3.35
C LYS A 9 -9.06 16.12 -4.16
N TYR A 10 -8.70 14.98 -4.76
CA TYR A 10 -9.65 14.17 -5.54
C TYR A 10 -10.84 13.70 -4.71
N LEU A 11 -10.62 13.28 -3.45
CA LEU A 11 -11.72 12.95 -2.54
C LEU A 11 -12.66 14.14 -2.28
N LYS A 12 -12.14 15.34 -2.03
CA LYS A 12 -12.96 16.55 -1.82
C LYS A 12 -13.76 16.96 -3.05
N GLU A 13 -13.24 16.67 -4.24
CA GLU A 13 -13.89 16.96 -5.52
C GLU A 13 -14.92 15.88 -5.92
N GLY A 14 -15.11 14.82 -5.11
CA GLY A 14 -15.97 13.69 -5.45
C GLY A 14 -15.40 12.79 -6.56
N LYS A 15 -14.13 13.01 -6.94
CA LYS A 15 -13.36 12.24 -7.93
C LYS A 15 -12.78 10.99 -7.28
N VAL A 16 -13.69 10.15 -6.79
CA VAL A 16 -13.34 8.96 -6.01
C VAL A 16 -12.50 7.99 -6.84
N VAL A 17 -12.78 7.85 -8.13
CA VAL A 17 -12.01 6.97 -9.02
C VAL A 17 -10.56 7.46 -9.15
N GLU A 18 -10.35 8.75 -9.38
CA GLU A 18 -9.03 9.35 -9.55
C GLU A 18 -8.22 9.35 -8.25
N ALA A 19 -8.86 9.60 -7.10
CA ALA A 19 -8.22 9.45 -5.79
C ALA A 19 -7.70 8.02 -5.61
N LEU A 20 -8.51 7.03 -5.95
CA LEU A 20 -8.17 5.62 -5.77
C LEU A 20 -7.13 5.13 -6.77
N THR A 21 -7.18 5.57 -8.03
CA THR A 21 -6.14 5.29 -9.03
C THR A 21 -4.80 5.85 -8.59
N LEU A 22 -4.77 7.06 -8.02
CA LEU A 22 -3.56 7.65 -7.48
C LEU A 22 -3.01 6.81 -6.30
N ALA A 23 -3.87 6.44 -5.34
CA ALA A 23 -3.45 5.65 -4.19
C ALA A 23 -2.92 4.25 -4.55
N LEU A 24 -3.45 3.64 -5.61
CA LEU A 24 -2.96 2.36 -6.14
C LEU A 24 -1.71 2.49 -7.01
N GLY A 25 -1.49 3.66 -7.61
CA GLY A 25 -0.27 3.97 -8.37
C GLY A 25 0.94 4.27 -7.48
N GLU A 26 0.73 4.45 -6.17
CA GLU A 26 1.82 4.55 -5.21
C GLU A 26 2.50 3.19 -5.02
N ALA A 27 3.83 3.21 -4.92
CA ALA A 27 4.63 2.00 -4.75
C ALA A 27 4.26 1.26 -3.45
N ILE A 28 3.69 0.07 -3.60
CA ILE A 28 3.44 -0.84 -2.49
C ILE A 28 4.69 -1.69 -2.31
N GLU A 29 5.28 -1.60 -1.13
CA GLU A 29 6.52 -2.28 -0.80
C GLU A 29 6.27 -3.40 0.22
N LEU A 30 6.78 -4.59 -0.08
CA LEU A 30 6.91 -5.69 0.87
C LEU A 30 8.38 -5.83 1.24
N GLU A 31 8.72 -5.57 2.50
CA GLU A 31 10.03 -5.88 3.06
C GLU A 31 9.91 -6.99 4.11
N ILE A 32 10.67 -8.06 3.93
CA ILE A 32 10.78 -9.17 4.87
C ILE A 32 12.23 -9.29 5.28
N THR A 33 12.49 -9.18 6.58
CA THR A 33 13.82 -9.36 7.17
C THR A 33 13.79 -10.54 8.15
N THR A 34 14.64 -11.52 7.93
CA THR A 34 14.88 -12.65 8.83
C THR A 34 16.30 -12.57 9.35
N TRP A 35 16.47 -12.61 10.66
CA TRP A 35 17.76 -12.53 11.31
C TRP A 35 17.72 -13.31 12.62
N VAL A 36 18.91 -13.68 13.12
CA VAL A 36 19.05 -14.35 14.40
C VAL A 36 19.49 -13.32 15.43
N SER A 37 18.65 -13.11 16.44
CA SER A 37 18.96 -12.25 17.57
C SER A 37 19.94 -12.97 18.50
N SER A 38 21.10 -12.37 18.69
CA SER A 38 22.09 -12.81 19.69
C SER A 38 22.21 -11.73 20.78
N ASP A 39 22.53 -12.13 22.00
CA ASP A 39 22.74 -11.20 23.12
C ASP A 39 24.05 -10.40 22.96
N ASP A 40 24.94 -10.85 22.08
CA ASP A 40 26.16 -10.13 21.72
C ASP A 40 25.85 -8.99 20.74
N GLU A 41 26.21 -7.75 21.12
CA GLU A 41 25.97 -6.53 20.32
C GLU A 41 26.55 -6.57 18.89
N SER A 42 27.44 -7.53 18.60
CA SER A 42 28.11 -7.70 17.30
C SER A 42 27.18 -8.00 16.11
N GLY A 43 25.94 -8.45 16.37
CA GLY A 43 24.92 -8.71 15.35
C GLY A 43 24.07 -7.48 14.95
N TYR A 44 24.13 -6.41 15.74
CA TYR A 44 23.30 -5.22 15.56
C TYR A 44 24.06 -4.12 14.81
N GLY A 45 23.39 -3.50 13.84
CA GLY A 45 23.75 -2.21 13.28
C GLY A 45 23.26 -1.05 14.13
N THR A 46 23.37 0.17 13.61
CA THR A 46 22.81 1.37 14.25
C THR A 46 21.30 1.22 14.47
N MET A 47 20.84 1.46 15.71
CA MET A 47 19.43 1.43 16.14
C MET A 47 18.77 0.04 16.27
N GLY A 48 19.52 -1.01 16.65
CA GLY A 48 18.91 -2.29 17.00
C GLY A 48 18.36 -3.09 15.81
N GLN A 49 18.73 -2.70 14.59
CA GLN A 49 18.47 -3.47 13.39
C GLN A 49 19.62 -4.45 13.14
N PRO A 50 19.39 -5.63 12.54
CA PRO A 50 20.48 -6.53 12.18
C PRO A 50 21.42 -5.87 11.17
N ALA A 51 22.72 -5.99 11.38
CA ALA A 51 23.74 -5.46 10.48
C ALA A 51 23.66 -6.12 9.09
N PRO A 52 24.03 -5.39 8.01
CA PRO A 52 24.14 -5.99 6.68
C PRO A 52 25.07 -7.20 6.69
N GLY A 53 24.65 -8.29 6.04
CA GLY A 53 25.38 -9.56 6.02
C GLY A 53 25.10 -10.49 7.22
N SER A 54 24.38 -10.03 8.24
CA SER A 54 23.91 -10.83 9.39
C SER A 54 22.40 -11.12 9.33
N ARG A 55 21.80 -10.96 8.14
CA ARG A 55 20.36 -11.15 7.90
C ARG A 55 20.08 -11.72 6.51
N MET A 56 18.87 -12.19 6.32
CA MET A 56 18.23 -12.31 5.02
C MET A 56 17.20 -11.20 4.88
N ARG A 57 17.23 -10.47 3.78
CA ARG A 57 16.26 -9.43 3.48
C ARG A 57 15.75 -9.59 2.06
N THR A 58 14.44 -9.58 1.89
CA THR A 58 13.79 -9.49 0.59
C THR A 58 12.93 -8.24 0.57
N ARG A 59 13.15 -7.35 -0.39
CA ARG A 59 12.35 -6.15 -0.64
C ARG A 59 11.73 -6.27 -2.02
N ILE A 60 10.42 -6.11 -2.11
CA ILE A 60 9.65 -6.24 -3.35
C ILE A 60 8.85 -4.96 -3.56
N ASN A 61 9.09 -4.28 -4.67
CA ASN A 61 8.19 -3.25 -5.18
C ASN A 61 7.12 -3.96 -6.02
N LEU A 62 5.87 -3.93 -5.55
CA LEU A 62 4.77 -4.65 -6.17
C LEU A 62 4.18 -3.93 -7.39
N VAL A 63 4.53 -2.65 -7.59
CA VAL A 63 4.11 -1.86 -8.75
C VAL A 63 5.09 -2.06 -9.90
N ASP A 64 6.38 -1.89 -9.63
CA ASP A 64 7.43 -1.99 -10.66
C ASP A 64 7.90 -3.43 -10.86
N GLY A 65 7.63 -4.31 -9.90
CA GLY A 65 8.08 -5.70 -9.92
C GLY A 65 9.54 -5.89 -9.51
N ASP A 66 10.22 -4.84 -9.06
CA ASP A 66 11.61 -4.88 -8.62
C ASP A 66 11.75 -5.72 -7.33
N ILE A 67 12.77 -6.57 -7.30
CA ILE A 67 13.07 -7.45 -6.16
C ILE A 67 14.54 -7.31 -5.79
N ASP A 68 14.79 -6.83 -4.57
CA ASP A 68 16.11 -6.76 -3.97
C ASP A 68 16.26 -7.85 -2.90
N ASN A 69 17.34 -8.65 -3.00
CA ASN A 69 17.64 -9.68 -2.02
C ASN A 69 19.01 -9.45 -1.37
N GLU A 70 19.06 -9.62 -0.06
CA GLU A 70 20.27 -9.69 0.74
C GLU A 70 20.29 -11.06 1.43
N VAL A 71 21.38 -11.80 1.31
CA VAL A 71 21.57 -13.06 2.02
C VAL A 71 22.93 -13.02 2.70
N GLY A 72 22.91 -12.95 4.03
CA GLY A 72 24.11 -13.01 4.84
C GLY A 72 24.87 -14.32 4.70
N SER A 73 26.19 -14.29 4.84
CA SER A 73 27.06 -15.48 4.66
C SER A 73 26.71 -16.61 5.62
N GLN A 74 26.18 -16.29 6.80
CA GLN A 74 25.76 -17.25 7.82
C GLN A 74 24.58 -18.13 7.40
N PHE A 75 23.86 -17.74 6.35
CA PHE A 75 22.67 -18.42 5.81
C PHE A 75 22.97 -19.22 4.52
N ILE A 76 24.24 -19.31 4.09
CA ILE A 76 24.65 -19.95 2.83
C ILE A 76 25.50 -21.20 3.10
N GLY A 77 25.31 -22.25 2.29
CA GLY A 77 26.19 -23.42 2.26
C GLY A 77 26.09 -24.26 3.52
N SER A 78 27.19 -24.35 4.29
CA SER A 78 27.23 -24.98 5.62
C SER A 78 27.25 -23.94 6.75
N GLY A 79 26.73 -22.74 6.49
CA GLY A 79 26.58 -21.69 7.49
C GLY A 79 25.63 -22.13 8.62
N PRO A 80 25.81 -21.58 9.83
CA PRO A 80 25.10 -22.03 11.03
C PRO A 80 23.57 -21.87 10.95
N TYR A 81 23.08 -21.02 10.05
CA TYR A 81 21.67 -20.69 9.91
C TYR A 81 21.11 -21.02 8.53
N THR A 82 21.75 -21.94 7.79
CA THR A 82 21.34 -22.31 6.43
C THR A 82 19.89 -22.79 6.37
N GLU A 83 19.41 -23.50 7.40
CA GLU A 83 18.02 -23.99 7.48
C GLU A 83 16.98 -22.86 7.52
N LEU A 84 17.36 -21.66 7.99
CA LEU A 84 16.45 -20.51 8.02
C LEU A 84 16.18 -19.94 6.62
N ARG A 85 16.95 -20.34 5.60
CA ARG A 85 16.71 -19.92 4.22
C ARG A 85 15.34 -20.36 3.74
N ASP A 86 14.98 -21.61 3.98
CA ASP A 86 13.68 -22.14 3.55
C ASP A 86 12.54 -21.47 4.31
N PHE A 87 12.73 -21.21 5.61
CA PHE A 87 11.82 -20.41 6.42
C PHE A 87 11.63 -19.00 5.82
N HIS A 88 12.71 -18.29 5.47
CA HIS A 88 12.62 -16.96 4.87
C HIS A 88 11.89 -16.98 3.52
N LEU A 89 12.23 -17.92 2.65
CA LEU A 89 11.57 -18.06 1.35
C LEU A 89 10.07 -18.36 1.51
N GLN A 90 9.69 -19.16 2.50
CA GLN A 90 8.29 -19.40 2.84
C GLN A 90 7.61 -18.10 3.29
N GLN A 91 8.23 -17.33 4.18
CA GLN A 91 7.68 -16.03 4.60
C GLN A 91 7.54 -15.04 3.43
N VAL A 92 8.49 -15.04 2.49
CA VAL A 92 8.40 -14.25 1.25
C VAL A 92 7.21 -14.66 0.40
N GLN A 93 7.00 -15.96 0.20
CA GLN A 93 5.87 -16.46 -0.57
C GLN A 93 4.53 -16.13 0.11
N GLU A 94 4.39 -16.43 1.39
CA GLU A 94 3.20 -16.15 2.19
C GLU A 94 2.88 -14.65 2.21
N GLY A 95 3.88 -13.80 2.44
CA GLY A 95 3.72 -12.35 2.46
C GLY A 95 3.26 -11.80 1.11
N ARG A 96 3.83 -12.30 0.00
CA ARG A 96 3.38 -11.93 -1.36
C ARG A 96 1.93 -12.34 -1.61
N ASP A 97 1.55 -13.55 -1.21
CA ASP A 97 0.19 -14.05 -1.41
C ASP A 97 -0.83 -13.24 -0.58
N ILE A 98 -0.51 -12.92 0.67
CA ILE A 98 -1.34 -12.05 1.53
C ILE A 98 -1.53 -10.67 0.87
N ILE A 99 -0.44 -10.03 0.42
CA ILE A 99 -0.57 -8.69 -0.17
C ILE A 99 -1.33 -8.74 -1.49
N LYS A 100 -1.12 -9.77 -2.33
CA LYS A 100 -1.89 -9.95 -3.55
C LYS A 100 -3.38 -10.07 -3.24
N GLN A 101 -3.76 -10.89 -2.25
CA GLN A 101 -5.15 -11.05 -1.85
C GLN A 101 -5.75 -9.76 -1.29
N ASN A 102 -4.97 -8.99 -0.52
CA ASN A 102 -5.39 -7.67 -0.03
C ASN A 102 -5.63 -6.71 -1.20
N LEU A 103 -4.74 -6.70 -2.20
CA LEU A 103 -4.87 -5.84 -3.37
C LEU A 103 -6.07 -6.20 -4.24
N GLU A 104 -6.31 -7.50 -4.47
CA GLU A 104 -7.50 -7.98 -5.16
C GLU A 104 -8.78 -7.59 -4.39
N SER A 105 -8.79 -7.73 -3.06
CA SER A 105 -9.91 -7.33 -2.22
C SER A 105 -10.18 -5.83 -2.29
N LEU A 106 -9.12 -5.01 -2.22
CA LEU A 106 -9.21 -3.56 -2.38
C LEU A 106 -9.77 -3.20 -3.77
N GLN A 107 -9.27 -3.83 -4.84
CA GLN A 107 -9.77 -3.65 -6.20
C GLN A 107 -11.27 -3.95 -6.30
N GLN A 108 -11.74 -5.05 -5.72
CA GLN A 108 -13.16 -5.41 -5.71
C GLN A 108 -14.00 -4.38 -4.95
N MET A 109 -13.53 -3.95 -3.77
CA MET A 109 -14.19 -2.88 -3.01
C MET A 109 -14.28 -1.58 -3.83
N PHE A 110 -13.24 -1.24 -4.61
CA PHE A 110 -13.25 -0.06 -5.48
C PHE A 110 -14.29 -0.16 -6.59
N VAL A 111 -14.40 -1.31 -7.25
CA VAL A 111 -15.43 -1.52 -8.28
C VAL A 111 -16.84 -1.33 -7.70
N LEU A 112 -17.08 -1.78 -6.47
CA LEU A 112 -18.36 -1.61 -5.79
C LEU A 112 -18.63 -0.15 -5.40
N LEU A 113 -17.64 0.55 -4.85
CA LEU A 113 -17.77 1.96 -4.48
C LEU A 113 -18.02 2.84 -5.69
N ALA A 114 -17.26 2.66 -6.79
CA ALA A 114 -17.44 3.43 -8.02
C ALA A 114 -18.87 3.29 -8.58
N ARG A 115 -19.39 2.05 -8.66
CA ARG A 115 -20.78 1.77 -9.08
C ARG A 115 -21.83 2.40 -8.18
N THR A 116 -21.54 2.52 -6.88
CA THR A 116 -22.47 3.10 -5.91
C THR A 116 -22.50 4.62 -6.03
N VAL A 117 -21.34 5.26 -6.21
CA VAL A 117 -21.21 6.70 -6.44
C VAL A 117 -21.87 7.13 -7.75
N GLU A 118 -21.71 6.35 -8.83
CA GLU A 118 -22.38 6.60 -10.11
C GLU A 118 -23.91 6.56 -10.01
N ARG A 119 -24.45 5.76 -9.09
CA ARG A 119 -25.90 5.58 -8.88
C ARG A 119 -26.53 6.58 -7.92
N LEU A 120 -25.74 7.43 -7.25
CA LEU A 120 -26.29 8.50 -6.44
C LEU A 120 -26.92 9.56 -7.36
N PRO A 121 -28.24 9.81 -7.28
CA PRO A 121 -28.86 10.86 -8.08
C PRO A 121 -28.26 12.21 -7.69
N LYS A 122 -28.04 13.08 -8.69
CA LYS A 122 -27.70 14.51 -8.49
C LYS A 122 -28.89 15.23 -7.84
N ALA A 123 -29.15 14.95 -6.56
CA ALA A 123 -30.15 15.68 -5.80
C ALA A 123 -29.64 17.09 -5.50
N ASN A 124 -30.49 18.08 -5.80
CA ASN A 124 -30.33 19.52 -5.57
C ASN A 124 -29.37 20.32 -6.46
N ARG A 125 -29.81 20.62 -7.69
CA ARG A 125 -29.48 21.90 -8.37
C ARG A 125 -30.65 22.61 -9.08
N ALA A 126 -31.89 22.16 -8.90
CA ALA A 126 -33.04 22.69 -9.66
C ALA A 126 -34.09 23.50 -8.87
N ASN A 127 -33.93 23.70 -7.55
CA ASN A 127 -34.94 24.39 -6.72
C ASN A 127 -34.46 25.70 -6.09
N ALA A 128 -33.76 26.56 -6.84
CA ALA A 128 -33.44 27.91 -6.39
C ALA A 128 -33.60 29.01 -7.47
N ALA A 129 -34.39 28.75 -8.51
CA ALA A 129 -34.77 29.76 -9.51
C ALA A 129 -36.29 30.02 -9.46
N LEU A 130 -36.66 30.89 -8.50
CA LEU A 130 -37.75 31.89 -8.48
C LEU A 130 -39.21 31.48 -8.80
N PRO A 131 -40.16 32.11 -8.08
CA PRO A 131 -40.97 33.11 -8.77
C PRO A 131 -40.78 34.49 -8.15
N SER A 132 -40.35 35.43 -8.98
CA SER A 132 -40.40 36.87 -8.72
C SER A 132 -41.83 37.30 -8.43
N GLN A 133 -42.08 37.77 -7.21
CA GLN A 133 -43.32 38.43 -6.83
C GLN A 133 -43.44 39.75 -7.60
N GLN A 134 -44.55 39.93 -8.34
CA GLN A 134 -44.94 41.19 -8.96
C GLN A 134 -45.68 42.06 -7.92
N PRO A 135 -45.35 43.34 -7.74
CA PRO A 135 -46.05 44.21 -6.80
C PRO A 135 -47.39 44.71 -7.39
N PRO A 136 -48.36 45.12 -6.54
CA PRO A 136 -49.67 45.54 -7.00
C PRO A 136 -49.63 46.93 -7.63
N ALA A 137 -50.36 47.12 -8.73
CA ALA A 137 -50.72 48.43 -9.25
C ALA A 137 -52.11 48.83 -8.71
N TYR A 138 -52.21 50.09 -8.29
CA TYR A 138 -53.35 50.77 -7.66
C TYR A 138 -54.66 50.69 -8.43
#